data_AF-A0A4R9LJF5-F1
#
_entry.id   AF-A0A4R9LJF5-F1
#
_cell.length_a   1.000
_cell.length_b   1.000
_cell.length_c   1.000
_cell.angle_alpha   90.00
_cell.angle_beta   90.00
_cell.angle_gamma   90.00
#
_symmetry.space_group_name_H-M   'P 1'
#
loop_
_entity.id
_entity.type
_entity.pdbx_description
1 polymer ?
#
loop_
_entity_poly.entity_id
_entity_poly.type
_entity_poly.pdbx_seq_one_letter_code
_entity_poly.pdbx_strand_id
1 'polypeptide(L)'
;MFLKEKNMRSIFSVPLALVILSFFIFECATPKKNYSLKETSPQLEKYEDTSLNPLLISPYSHSVFGIPVYDQFLEDSYRTIITVRFSQLAIQKMEESLTNKTDHSGKKEAFLFAYRELPVLQTRLETLHLKGLEHIAQVSMANAEAENVRDTLRNELVFTVEELQYMVKQVPSSVKRAKEIFPKVVPGTGKADSSSLTKLKIHNPYETQPLFLSRADDKCYLSREYSQWYILLGTYRLNHVALEELFPDPNQSYRFEEKVGVSDVLLSVVLGWATSITKKTIRIEACDSPLLADYRQLLEERDLYKTIIANKRETESTVAEAEIKEETEEPFYMKRVAMIQLTNGISVQGDIKAFSPDNISLEVDGEIRNLEKNQIEKIRYTKIKVRTDGKPF
;
A
#
# COMPACT_ATOMS: atom_id res chain seq x y z
N MET A 1 56.61 44.93 64.29
CA MET A 1 56.43 44.11 63.06
C MET A 1 54.92 43.92 62.90
N PHE A 2 54.29 44.75 62.06
CA PHE A 2 52.82 44.86 61.97
C PHE A 2 52.27 43.91 60.91
N LEU A 3 51.33 43.05 61.31
CA LEU A 3 50.46 42.27 60.43
C LEU A 3 49.38 43.20 59.87
N LYS A 4 49.20 43.21 58.54
CA LYS A 4 48.14 43.94 57.85
C LYS A 4 47.32 42.95 57.04
N GLU A 5 46.19 42.56 57.63
CA GLU A 5 45.14 41.74 57.03
C GLU A 5 44.43 42.54 55.93
N LYS A 6 44.37 42.01 54.71
CA LYS A 6 43.77 42.68 53.55
C LYS A 6 42.42 42.03 53.25
N ASN A 7 41.36 42.79 53.54
CA ASN A 7 39.97 42.55 53.15
C ASN A 7 39.83 42.18 51.66
N MET A 8 39.38 40.97 51.35
CA MET A 8 38.79 40.61 50.06
C MET A 8 37.27 40.81 50.15
N ARG A 9 36.78 41.93 49.61
CA ARG A 9 35.34 42.13 49.39
C ARG A 9 34.92 41.34 48.15
N SER A 10 34.02 40.39 48.38
CA SER A 10 33.20 39.73 47.37
C SER A 10 32.35 40.77 46.64
N ILE A 11 32.67 41.01 45.37
CA ILE A 11 31.84 41.75 44.41
C ILE A 11 31.55 40.78 43.26
N PHE A 12 30.59 39.90 43.47
CA PHE A 12 29.88 39.21 42.39
C PHE A 12 28.38 39.43 42.62
N SER A 13 27.95 40.67 42.41
CA SER A 13 26.60 41.14 42.68
C SER A 13 25.67 40.98 41.47
N VAL A 14 25.17 39.77 41.25
CA VAL A 14 23.76 39.55 40.84
C VAL A 14 23.27 39.94 39.42
N PRO A 15 24.01 40.50 38.40
CA PRO A 15 23.33 40.94 37.18
C PRO A 15 23.14 39.79 36.19
N LEU A 16 23.97 38.73 36.28
CA LEU A 16 23.98 37.64 35.31
C LEU A 16 22.79 36.68 35.48
N ALA A 17 22.37 36.44 36.73
CA ALA A 17 21.23 35.57 37.03
C ALA A 17 19.91 36.17 36.52
N LEU A 18 19.72 37.49 36.64
CA LEU A 18 18.54 38.20 36.15
C LEU A 18 18.51 38.31 34.62
N VAL A 19 19.68 38.50 33.97
CA VAL A 19 19.78 38.51 32.50
C VAL A 19 19.48 37.11 31.93
N ILE A 20 20.01 36.04 32.53
CA ILE A 20 19.70 34.66 32.11
C ILE A 20 18.21 34.34 32.31
N LEU A 21 17.61 34.75 33.44
CA LEU A 21 16.18 34.52 33.69
C LEU A 21 15.28 35.25 32.66
N SER A 22 15.68 36.45 32.23
CA SER A 22 14.91 37.23 31.24
C SER A 22 14.93 36.62 29.82
N PHE A 23 16.01 35.93 29.44
CA PHE A 23 16.07 35.21 28.16
C PHE A 23 15.16 33.97 28.13
N PHE A 24 14.98 33.27 29.26
CA PHE A 24 14.13 32.08 29.33
C PHE A 24 12.62 32.38 29.32
N ILE A 25 12.19 33.55 29.80
CA ILE A 25 10.77 33.92 29.81
C ILE A 25 10.26 34.25 28.40
N PHE A 26 11.13 34.76 27.51
CA PHE A 26 10.73 35.14 26.14
C PHE A 26 10.58 33.96 25.16
N GLU A 27 11.12 32.78 25.46
CA GLU A 27 10.97 31.57 24.63
C GLU A 27 9.81 30.65 25.05
N CYS A 28 9.09 30.95 26.14
CA CYS A 28 8.00 30.09 26.64
C CYS A 28 6.66 30.22 25.88
N ALA A 29 6.59 31.02 24.81
CA ALA A 29 5.46 31.00 23.89
C ALA A 29 5.64 29.87 22.85
N THR A 30 5.63 28.61 23.31
CA THR A 30 5.71 27.47 22.38
C THR A 30 4.40 27.37 21.58
N PRO A 31 4.44 27.41 20.24
CA PRO A 31 3.25 27.16 19.44
C PRO A 31 2.76 25.72 19.71
N LYS A 32 1.45 25.54 19.88
CA LYS A 32 0.82 24.20 19.88
C LYS A 32 1.22 23.51 18.58
N LYS A 33 2.12 22.52 18.65
CA LYS A 33 2.52 21.73 17.49
C LYS A 33 1.53 20.59 17.35
N ASN A 34 0.51 20.81 16.54
CA ASN A 34 -0.36 19.74 16.08
C ASN A 34 0.40 18.94 15.03
N TYR A 35 0.68 17.68 15.32
CA TYR A 35 1.21 16.75 14.33
C TYR A 35 0.03 16.27 13.47
N SER A 36 -0.24 16.94 12.36
CA SER A 36 -1.11 16.38 11.32
C SER A 36 -0.28 15.61 10.31
N LEU A 37 -0.73 14.40 9.98
CA LEU A 37 -0.32 13.78 8.73
C LEU A 37 -0.84 14.68 7.60
N LYS A 38 0.08 15.17 6.77
CA LYS A 38 -0.27 15.71 5.46
C LYS A 38 -0.75 14.52 4.62
N GLU A 39 -2.06 14.27 4.66
CA GLU A 39 -2.69 13.34 3.75
C GLU A 39 -2.59 13.87 2.31
N THR A 40 -2.55 12.90 1.42
CA THR A 40 -2.44 12.97 -0.03
C THR A 40 -3.09 14.20 -0.64
N SER A 41 -2.29 14.88 -1.47
CA SER A 41 -2.72 16.02 -2.28
C SER A 41 -3.98 15.68 -3.09
N PRO A 42 -4.94 16.60 -3.24
CA PRO A 42 -6.07 16.47 -4.18
C PRO A 42 -5.63 16.30 -5.65
N GLN A 43 -4.33 16.34 -5.93
CA GLN A 43 -3.78 16.02 -7.25
C GLN A 43 -3.73 14.51 -7.54
N LEU A 44 -3.87 13.63 -6.53
CA LEU A 44 -3.95 12.18 -6.73
C LEU A 44 -5.26 11.71 -7.37
N GLU A 45 -6.40 12.38 -7.11
CA GLU A 45 -7.67 12.16 -7.83
C GLU A 45 -7.50 12.36 -9.35
N LYS A 46 -6.65 13.30 -9.76
CA LYS A 46 -6.38 13.56 -11.19
C LYS A 46 -5.68 12.39 -11.88
N TYR A 47 -5.07 11.48 -11.13
CA TYR A 47 -4.42 10.28 -11.65
C TYR A 47 -5.34 9.05 -11.64
N GLU A 48 -6.47 9.07 -10.92
CA GLU A 48 -7.51 8.03 -11.03
C GLU A 48 -8.17 8.04 -12.41
N ASP A 49 -8.32 9.22 -13.03
CA ASP A 49 -8.92 9.37 -14.36
C ASP A 49 -7.95 9.10 -15.53
N THR A 50 -6.63 9.10 -15.30
CA THR A 50 -5.66 8.76 -16.35
C THR A 50 -5.36 7.26 -16.37
N SER A 51 -6.30 6.52 -16.95
CA SER A 51 -6.16 5.18 -17.54
C SER A 51 -5.73 3.99 -16.66
N LEU A 52 -5.76 4.09 -15.33
CA LEU A 52 -5.55 2.94 -14.44
C LEU A 52 -6.58 2.98 -13.32
N ASN A 53 -7.85 2.80 -13.70
CA ASN A 53 -8.86 2.39 -12.76
C ASN A 53 -8.40 1.04 -12.16
N PRO A 54 -8.14 0.92 -10.85
CA PRO A 54 -7.81 -0.37 -10.23
C PRO A 54 -8.95 -1.38 -10.35
N LEU A 55 -10.15 -0.96 -10.80
CA LEU A 55 -11.25 -1.83 -11.24
C LEU A 55 -11.11 -2.37 -12.66
N LEU A 56 -10.11 -1.92 -13.45
CA LEU A 56 -9.53 -2.71 -14.54
C LEU A 56 -8.51 -3.71 -13.94
N ILE A 57 -8.93 -4.38 -12.86
CA ILE A 57 -8.51 -5.74 -12.58
C ILE A 57 -8.64 -6.49 -13.90
N SER A 58 -7.66 -7.32 -14.23
CA SER A 58 -7.64 -8.05 -15.49
C SER A 58 -9.06 -8.61 -15.78
N PRO A 59 -9.50 -8.68 -17.05
CA PRO A 59 -10.82 -9.22 -17.40
C PRO A 59 -11.03 -10.71 -17.00
N TYR A 60 -10.15 -11.26 -16.16
CA TYR A 60 -10.08 -12.59 -15.61
C TYR A 60 -10.46 -12.68 -14.12
N SER A 61 -10.84 -11.57 -13.45
CA SER A 61 -11.18 -11.56 -12.00
C SER A 61 -12.56 -12.09 -11.62
N HIS A 62 -13.35 -12.59 -12.58
CA HIS A 62 -14.58 -13.32 -12.27
C HIS A 62 -14.34 -14.81 -12.46
N SER A 63 -13.94 -15.48 -11.37
CA SER A 63 -14.01 -16.94 -11.10
C SER A 63 -14.02 -17.84 -12.34
N VAL A 64 -13.02 -17.73 -13.21
CA VAL A 64 -13.02 -18.44 -14.50
C VAL A 64 -12.97 -19.97 -14.29
N PHE A 65 -12.43 -20.41 -13.16
CA PHE A 65 -12.24 -21.83 -12.88
C PHE A 65 -13.16 -22.37 -11.80
N GLY A 66 -13.88 -21.53 -11.05
CA GLY A 66 -14.68 -21.98 -9.91
C GLY A 66 -13.85 -22.63 -8.79
N ILE A 67 -12.51 -22.47 -8.81
CA ILE A 67 -11.60 -23.04 -7.81
C ILE A 67 -11.04 -21.89 -6.97
N PRO A 68 -11.63 -21.64 -5.78
CA PRO A 68 -11.40 -20.40 -5.02
C PRO A 68 -9.95 -20.21 -4.53
N VAL A 69 -9.16 -21.28 -4.42
CA VAL A 69 -7.76 -21.21 -3.98
C VAL A 69 -6.85 -20.64 -5.09
N TYR A 70 -7.08 -21.02 -6.35
CA TYR A 70 -6.30 -20.51 -7.48
C TYR A 70 -6.70 -19.09 -7.86
N ASP A 71 -7.98 -18.75 -7.72
CA ASP A 71 -8.49 -17.41 -8.00
C ASP A 71 -7.81 -16.35 -7.11
N GLN A 72 -7.65 -16.62 -5.81
CA GLN A 72 -6.98 -15.68 -4.89
C GLN A 72 -5.49 -15.50 -5.24
N PHE A 73 -4.78 -16.59 -5.57
CA PHE A 73 -3.38 -16.52 -5.98
C PHE A 73 -3.21 -15.69 -7.26
N LEU A 74 -4.05 -15.93 -8.27
CA LEU A 74 -4.01 -15.21 -9.54
C LEU A 74 -4.33 -13.73 -9.34
N GLU A 75 -5.36 -13.41 -8.55
CA GLU A 75 -5.73 -12.03 -8.22
C GLU A 75 -4.56 -11.28 -7.53
N ASP A 76 -3.99 -11.88 -6.49
CA ASP A 76 -2.84 -11.30 -5.78
C ASP A 76 -1.63 -11.12 -6.70
N SER A 77 -1.41 -12.07 -7.60
CA SER A 77 -0.33 -12.02 -8.59
C SER A 77 -0.53 -10.88 -9.58
N TYR A 78 -1.71 -10.77 -10.20
CA TYR A 78 -2.00 -9.68 -11.14
C TYR A 78 -1.93 -8.32 -10.48
N ARG A 79 -2.52 -8.16 -9.29
CA ARG A 79 -2.46 -6.91 -8.54
C ARG A 79 -1.01 -6.49 -8.25
N THR A 80 -0.18 -7.46 -7.86
CA THR A 80 1.25 -7.21 -7.60
C THR A 80 1.99 -6.83 -8.88
N ILE A 81 1.78 -7.56 -9.97
CA ILE A 81 2.40 -7.28 -11.29
C ILE A 81 2.02 -5.87 -11.79
N ILE A 82 0.74 -5.51 -11.73
CA ILE A 82 0.26 -4.18 -12.14
C ILE A 82 0.91 -3.08 -11.30
N THR A 83 0.97 -3.25 -9.97
CA THR A 83 1.57 -2.26 -9.06
C THR A 83 3.07 -2.08 -9.32
N VAL A 84 3.78 -3.17 -9.63
CA VAL A 84 5.21 -3.14 -10.00
C VAL A 84 5.42 -2.38 -11.30
N ARG A 85 4.65 -2.69 -12.36
CA ARG A 85 4.73 -2.00 -13.66
C ARG A 85 4.42 -0.51 -13.53
N PHE A 86 3.40 -0.15 -12.74
CA PHE A 86 3.08 1.25 -12.42
C PHE A 86 4.27 1.95 -11.75
N SER A 87 4.87 1.30 -10.75
CA SER A 87 6.01 1.86 -10.01
C SER A 87 7.24 2.06 -10.90
N GLN A 88 7.51 1.11 -11.82
CA GLN A 88 8.58 1.24 -12.82
C GLN A 88 8.34 2.41 -13.78
N LEU A 89 7.10 2.56 -14.26
CA LEU A 89 6.71 3.68 -15.13
C LEU A 89 6.84 5.02 -14.42
N ALA A 90 6.46 5.10 -13.14
CA ALA A 90 6.61 6.31 -12.33
C ALA A 90 8.08 6.71 -12.17
N ILE A 91 8.97 5.74 -11.93
CA ILE A 91 10.42 5.98 -11.88
C ILE A 91 10.94 6.49 -13.22
N GLN A 92 10.60 5.81 -14.33
CA GLN A 92 11.03 6.21 -15.66
C GLN A 92 10.56 7.63 -16.01
N LYS A 93 9.28 7.93 -15.82
CA LYS A 93 8.72 9.27 -16.10
C LYS A 93 9.38 10.36 -15.27
N MET A 94 9.79 10.04 -14.04
CA MET A 94 10.50 10.97 -13.17
C MET A 94 11.94 11.19 -13.63
N GLU A 95 12.62 10.14 -14.03
CA GLU A 95 13.95 10.19 -14.63
C GLU A 95 13.96 11.08 -15.89
N GLU A 96 13.04 10.82 -16.82
CA GLU A 96 12.84 11.64 -18.03
C GLU A 96 12.51 13.11 -17.71
N SER A 97 11.76 13.33 -16.63
CA SER A 97 11.46 14.69 -16.20
C SER A 97 12.73 15.42 -15.77
N LEU A 98 13.53 14.78 -14.90
CA LEU A 98 14.78 15.32 -14.38
C LEU A 98 15.80 15.60 -15.49
N THR A 99 15.91 14.72 -16.49
CA THR A 99 16.78 14.95 -17.65
C THR A 99 16.31 16.14 -18.49
N ASN A 100 14.99 16.30 -18.66
CA ASN A 100 14.41 17.36 -19.48
C ASN A 100 14.22 18.70 -18.73
N LYS A 101 14.55 18.78 -17.43
CA LYS A 101 14.34 19.96 -16.58
C LYS A 101 12.91 20.52 -16.63
N THR A 102 11.93 19.64 -16.78
CA THR A 102 10.49 19.99 -16.82
C THR A 102 9.91 20.15 -15.41
N ASP A 103 8.68 20.65 -15.25
CA ASP A 103 8.02 20.62 -13.93
C ASP A 103 7.81 19.16 -13.46
N HIS A 104 8.10 18.90 -12.19
CA HIS A 104 8.01 17.57 -11.57
C HIS A 104 6.88 17.45 -10.55
N SER A 105 6.13 18.52 -10.28
CA SER A 105 5.14 18.59 -9.21
C SER A 105 4.17 17.39 -9.22
N GLY A 106 3.54 17.09 -10.35
CA GLY A 106 2.62 15.95 -10.49
C GLY A 106 3.29 14.56 -10.52
N LYS A 107 4.54 14.46 -10.99
CA LYS A 107 5.26 13.18 -11.06
C LYS A 107 5.90 12.77 -9.74
N LYS A 108 6.09 13.73 -8.84
CA LYS A 108 6.76 13.53 -7.55
C LYS A 108 6.01 12.54 -6.67
N GLU A 109 4.69 12.63 -6.59
CA GLU A 109 3.90 11.77 -5.71
C GLU A 109 3.90 10.31 -6.16
N ALA A 110 3.68 10.07 -7.46
CA ALA A 110 3.78 8.74 -8.05
C ALA A 110 5.19 8.14 -7.88
N PHE A 111 6.24 8.95 -8.02
CA PHE A 111 7.61 8.51 -7.76
C PHE A 111 7.83 8.16 -6.28
N LEU A 112 7.33 8.96 -5.34
CA LEU A 112 7.46 8.70 -3.90
C LEU A 112 6.71 7.43 -3.47
N PHE A 113 5.53 7.19 -4.04
CA PHE A 113 4.82 5.92 -3.90
C PHE A 113 5.70 4.76 -4.40
N ALA A 114 6.18 4.84 -5.64
CA ALA A 114 7.04 3.81 -6.22
C ALA A 114 8.28 3.53 -5.37
N TYR A 115 8.96 4.57 -4.90
CA TYR A 115 10.14 4.47 -4.05
C TYR A 115 9.86 3.74 -2.73
N ARG A 116 8.71 3.98 -2.11
CA ARG A 116 8.31 3.33 -0.85
C ARG A 116 7.88 1.87 -1.06
N GLU A 117 7.08 1.62 -2.09
CA GLU A 117 6.41 0.33 -2.28
C GLU A 117 7.28 -0.71 -2.98
N LEU A 118 8.18 -0.33 -3.91
CA LEU A 118 8.97 -1.28 -4.69
C LEU A 118 9.76 -2.31 -3.86
N PRO A 119 10.42 -1.94 -2.74
CA PRO A 119 11.09 -2.92 -1.88
C PRO A 119 10.13 -3.95 -1.27
N VAL A 120 8.92 -3.52 -0.86
CA VAL A 120 7.89 -4.39 -0.29
C VAL A 120 7.34 -5.32 -1.39
N LEU A 121 7.09 -4.76 -2.58
CA LEU A 121 6.63 -5.51 -3.74
C LEU A 121 7.65 -6.55 -4.20
N GLN A 122 8.95 -6.29 -4.06
CA GLN A 122 10.00 -7.26 -4.37
C GLN A 122 9.85 -8.54 -3.54
N THR A 123 9.74 -8.42 -2.21
CA THR A 123 9.56 -9.58 -1.32
C THR A 123 8.24 -10.29 -1.59
N ARG A 124 7.18 -9.54 -1.92
CA ARG A 124 5.87 -10.11 -2.28
C ARG A 124 5.94 -10.91 -3.59
N LEU A 125 6.63 -10.41 -4.61
CA LEU A 125 6.83 -11.11 -5.88
C LEU A 125 7.58 -12.43 -5.70
N GLU A 126 8.65 -12.44 -4.89
CA GLU A 126 9.42 -13.66 -4.58
C GLU A 126 8.52 -14.70 -3.90
N THR A 127 7.70 -14.27 -2.94
CA THR A 127 6.73 -15.14 -2.23
C THR A 127 5.67 -15.70 -3.18
N LEU A 128 5.11 -14.86 -4.05
CA LEU A 128 4.11 -15.29 -5.03
C LEU A 128 4.71 -16.23 -6.09
N HIS A 129 5.94 -15.99 -6.52
CA HIS A 129 6.61 -16.88 -7.48
C HIS A 129 6.76 -18.29 -6.90
N LEU A 130 7.22 -18.41 -5.64
CA LEU A 130 7.33 -19.71 -4.96
C LEU A 130 5.96 -20.40 -4.81
N LYS A 131 4.93 -19.68 -4.34
CA LYS A 131 3.56 -20.22 -4.25
C LYS A 131 3.01 -20.68 -5.60
N GLY A 132 3.28 -19.94 -6.66
CA GLY A 132 2.86 -20.32 -8.00
C GLY A 132 3.50 -21.62 -8.48
N LEU A 133 4.80 -21.84 -8.19
CA LEU A 133 5.48 -23.10 -8.47
C LEU A 133 4.85 -24.28 -7.70
N GLU A 134 4.48 -24.07 -6.44
CA GLU A 134 3.76 -25.07 -5.63
C GLU A 134 2.39 -25.41 -6.24
N HIS A 135 1.64 -24.39 -6.69
CA HIS A 135 0.35 -24.58 -7.34
C HIS A 135 0.46 -25.34 -8.67
N ILE A 136 1.47 -25.05 -9.50
CA ILE A 136 1.72 -25.81 -10.74
C ILE A 136 1.99 -27.30 -10.45
N ALA A 137 2.76 -27.58 -9.39
CA ALA A 137 3.03 -28.96 -8.96
C ALA A 137 1.74 -29.67 -8.49
N GLN A 138 0.89 -28.99 -7.71
CA GLN A 138 -0.38 -29.54 -7.24
C GLN A 138 -1.37 -29.83 -8.38
N VAL A 139 -1.50 -28.93 -9.36
CA VAL A 139 -2.38 -29.12 -10.53
C VAL A 139 -1.96 -30.36 -11.35
N SER A 140 -0.66 -30.65 -11.39
CA SER A 140 -0.14 -31.83 -12.09
C SER A 140 -0.51 -33.16 -11.40
N MET A 141 -0.91 -33.13 -10.12
CA MET A 141 -1.24 -34.32 -9.31
C MET A 141 -2.76 -34.51 -9.11
N ALA A 142 -3.59 -33.54 -9.48
CA ALA A 142 -5.03 -33.60 -9.28
C ALA A 142 -5.69 -34.58 -10.29
N ASN A 143 -6.35 -35.63 -9.78
CA ASN A 143 -6.85 -36.74 -10.59
C ASN A 143 -8.32 -36.61 -11.06
N ALA A 144 -9.03 -35.50 -10.82
CA ALA A 144 -10.50 -35.53 -10.85
C ALA A 144 -11.20 -34.53 -11.80
N GLU A 145 -10.52 -33.52 -12.36
CA GLU A 145 -11.16 -32.53 -13.23
C GLU A 145 -11.00 -32.86 -14.72
N ALA A 146 -11.99 -32.44 -15.52
CA ALA A 146 -11.97 -32.53 -16.98
C ALA A 146 -10.64 -32.00 -17.53
N GLU A 147 -9.95 -32.82 -18.32
CA GLU A 147 -8.57 -32.60 -18.81
C GLU A 147 -8.38 -31.19 -19.40
N ASN A 148 -9.38 -30.67 -20.11
CA ASN A 148 -9.40 -29.33 -20.70
C ASN A 148 -9.34 -28.17 -19.66
N VAL A 149 -10.03 -28.30 -18.53
CA VAL A 149 -10.00 -27.30 -17.44
C VAL A 149 -8.64 -27.27 -16.79
N ARG A 150 -8.06 -28.45 -16.55
CA ARG A 150 -6.73 -28.63 -15.97
C ARG A 150 -5.65 -28.00 -16.83
N ASP A 151 -5.69 -28.24 -18.14
CA ASP A 151 -4.71 -27.67 -19.08
C ASP A 151 -4.82 -26.15 -19.16
N THR A 152 -6.05 -25.62 -19.19
CA THR A 152 -6.28 -24.16 -19.21
C THR A 152 -5.74 -23.50 -17.94
N LEU A 153 -6.05 -24.07 -16.77
CA LEU A 153 -5.57 -23.58 -15.49
C LEU A 153 -4.03 -23.66 -15.40
N ARG A 154 -3.45 -24.79 -15.83
CA ARG A 154 -2.01 -24.99 -15.86
C ARG A 154 -1.32 -23.95 -16.72
N ASN A 155 -1.84 -23.67 -17.92
CA ASN A 155 -1.27 -22.68 -18.83
C ASN A 155 -1.30 -21.27 -18.23
N GLU A 156 -2.40 -20.89 -17.58
CA GLU A 156 -2.52 -19.57 -16.92
C GLU A 156 -1.57 -19.44 -15.73
N LEU A 157 -1.43 -20.50 -14.92
CA LEU A 157 -0.49 -20.53 -13.80
C LEU A 157 0.96 -20.45 -14.28
N VAL A 158 1.33 -21.22 -15.32
CA VAL A 158 2.67 -21.18 -15.91
C VAL A 158 2.98 -19.78 -16.42
N PHE A 159 2.07 -19.18 -17.20
CA PHE A 159 2.22 -17.81 -17.69
C PHE A 159 2.41 -16.81 -16.53
N THR A 160 1.59 -16.90 -15.49
CA THR A 160 1.66 -16.01 -14.32
C THR A 160 2.99 -16.17 -13.58
N VAL A 161 3.46 -17.41 -13.39
CA VAL A 161 4.72 -17.71 -12.72
C VAL A 161 5.93 -17.20 -13.50
N GLU A 162 5.92 -17.32 -14.83
CA GLU A 162 6.96 -16.77 -15.71
C GLU A 162 7.01 -15.24 -15.63
N GLU A 163 5.85 -14.59 -15.64
CA GLU A 163 5.75 -13.13 -15.51
C GLU A 163 6.24 -12.65 -14.13
N LEU A 164 5.88 -13.35 -13.05
CA LEU A 164 6.42 -13.09 -11.71
C LEU A 164 7.95 -13.24 -11.68
N GLN A 165 8.48 -14.30 -12.28
CA GLN A 165 9.93 -14.53 -12.35
C GLN A 165 10.65 -13.41 -13.11
N TYR A 166 10.07 -12.96 -14.22
CA TYR A 166 10.59 -11.83 -14.98
C TYR A 166 10.63 -10.56 -14.12
N MET A 167 9.55 -10.26 -13.39
CA MET A 167 9.47 -9.09 -12.51
C MET A 167 10.47 -9.17 -11.35
N VAL A 168 10.64 -10.33 -10.71
CA VAL A 168 11.65 -10.53 -9.65
C VAL A 168 13.05 -10.17 -10.14
N LYS A 169 13.39 -10.48 -11.41
CA LYS A 169 14.70 -10.13 -12.01
C LYS A 169 14.83 -8.63 -12.30
N GLN A 170 13.74 -7.95 -12.66
CA GLN A 170 13.76 -6.53 -13.06
C GLN A 170 13.71 -5.56 -11.86
N VAL A 171 12.95 -5.88 -10.82
CA VAL A 171 12.69 -4.99 -9.68
C VAL A 171 13.96 -4.49 -8.97
N PRO A 172 15.00 -5.29 -8.71
CA PRO A 172 16.23 -4.81 -8.06
C PRO A 172 16.88 -3.64 -8.80
N SER A 173 16.88 -3.67 -10.14
CA SER A 173 17.40 -2.58 -10.96
C SER A 173 16.57 -1.30 -10.83
N SER A 174 15.24 -1.44 -10.72
CA SER A 174 14.30 -0.34 -10.54
C SER A 174 14.43 0.28 -9.15
N VAL A 175 14.58 -0.53 -8.10
CA VAL A 175 14.87 -0.07 -6.73
C VAL A 175 16.18 0.72 -6.69
N LYS A 176 17.23 0.23 -7.36
CA LYS A 176 18.51 0.93 -7.45
C LYS A 176 18.35 2.30 -8.12
N ARG A 177 17.68 2.37 -9.28
CA ARG A 177 17.38 3.64 -9.96
C ARG A 177 16.56 4.60 -9.08
N ALA A 178 15.54 4.10 -8.40
CA ALA A 178 14.72 4.90 -7.50
C ALA A 178 15.57 5.54 -6.39
N LYS A 179 16.52 4.80 -5.79
CA LYS A 179 17.46 5.32 -4.79
C LYS A 179 18.40 6.39 -5.34
N GLU A 180 18.86 6.24 -6.58
CA GLU A 180 19.72 7.23 -7.23
C GLU A 180 18.98 8.52 -7.59
N ILE A 181 17.69 8.40 -7.94
CA ILE A 181 16.82 9.53 -8.31
C ILE A 181 16.30 10.27 -7.07
N PHE A 182 15.98 9.56 -5.99
CA PHE A 182 15.39 10.11 -4.77
C PHE A 182 16.02 11.41 -4.25
N PRO A 183 17.35 11.54 -4.07
CA PRO A 183 17.96 12.79 -3.56
C PRO A 183 17.81 13.98 -4.52
N LYS A 184 17.55 13.74 -5.81
CA LYS A 184 17.29 14.79 -6.80
C LYS A 184 15.82 15.27 -6.73
N VAL A 185 14.91 14.36 -6.43
CA VAL A 185 13.46 14.63 -6.30
C VAL A 185 13.10 15.28 -4.98
N VAL A 186 13.69 14.77 -3.91
CA VAL A 186 13.58 15.30 -2.56
C VAL A 186 14.97 15.82 -2.23
N PRO A 187 15.34 17.02 -2.73
CA PRO A 187 16.60 17.64 -2.34
C PRO A 187 16.59 17.67 -0.82
N GLY A 188 17.49 16.89 -0.22
CA GLY A 188 17.68 16.90 1.22
C GLY A 188 17.86 18.36 1.59
N THR A 189 16.94 18.88 2.41
CA THR A 189 17.10 20.21 3.00
C THR A 189 18.49 20.22 3.62
N GLY A 190 19.40 20.95 2.99
CA GLY A 190 20.83 20.89 3.29
C GLY A 190 21.06 21.09 4.78
N LYS A 191 22.01 20.31 5.30
CA LYS A 191 22.40 20.24 6.71
C LYS A 191 21.29 19.68 7.60
N ALA A 192 21.60 18.52 8.16
CA ALA A 192 21.03 18.15 9.44
C ALA A 192 21.37 19.27 10.42
N ASP A 193 20.45 20.23 10.59
CA ASP A 193 20.39 20.97 11.83
C ASP A 193 20.28 19.89 12.91
N SER A 194 21.35 19.75 13.69
CA SER A 194 21.50 18.79 14.79
C SER A 194 20.57 19.11 15.97
N SER A 195 19.49 19.84 15.71
CA SER A 195 18.40 20.19 16.61
C SER A 195 17.10 19.51 16.19
N SER A 196 17.15 18.33 15.55
CA SER A 196 15.97 17.48 15.50
C SER A 196 15.67 17.01 16.92
N LEU A 197 14.91 17.84 17.64
CA LEU A 197 14.13 17.44 18.80
C LEU A 197 13.56 16.06 18.51
N THR A 198 13.88 15.13 19.39
CA THR A 198 13.53 13.72 19.38
C THR A 198 12.16 13.47 18.75
N LYS A 199 12.15 13.09 17.46
CA LYS A 199 10.92 12.64 16.78
C LYS A 199 10.48 11.37 17.50
N LEU A 200 9.35 11.45 18.20
CA LEU A 200 8.69 10.30 18.80
C LEU A 200 8.32 9.33 17.67
N LYS A 201 9.09 8.25 17.54
CA LYS A 201 8.73 7.11 16.70
C LYS A 201 7.75 6.26 17.48
N ILE A 202 6.53 6.17 16.98
CA ILE A 202 5.50 5.29 17.52
C ILE A 202 5.45 4.08 16.60
N HIS A 203 5.68 2.90 17.16
CA HIS A 203 5.45 1.64 16.47
C HIS A 203 4.04 1.16 16.81
N ASN A 204 3.33 0.58 15.84
CA ASN A 204 2.05 -0.04 16.08
C ASN A 204 2.25 -1.29 16.96
N PRO A 205 1.67 -1.40 18.17
CA PRO A 205 1.79 -2.60 18.99
C PRO A 205 1.01 -3.79 18.43
N TYR A 206 0.06 -3.56 17.53
CA TYR A 206 -0.76 -4.62 16.95
C TYR A 206 -0.21 -5.03 15.58
N GLU A 207 0.31 -6.26 15.48
CA GLU A 207 0.86 -6.78 14.22
C GLU A 207 -0.22 -6.98 13.15
N THR A 208 -1.45 -7.26 13.55
CA THR A 208 -2.54 -7.70 12.66
C THR A 208 -3.59 -6.63 12.39
N GLN A 209 -3.55 -5.50 13.08
CA GLN A 209 -4.56 -4.46 12.98
C GLN A 209 -3.92 -3.10 12.70
N PRO A 210 -4.43 -2.34 11.71
CA PRO A 210 -3.90 -1.02 11.43
C PRO A 210 -4.20 -0.07 12.59
N LEU A 211 -3.20 0.69 13.02
CA LEU A 211 -3.39 1.76 13.99
C LEU A 211 -3.89 3.02 13.27
N PHE A 212 -5.06 3.51 13.67
CA PHE A 212 -5.65 4.72 13.10
C PHE A 212 -5.21 5.96 13.87
N LEU A 213 -4.58 6.89 13.16
CA LEU A 213 -4.25 8.21 13.70
C LEU A 213 -5.34 9.19 13.30
N SER A 214 -5.86 9.91 14.28
CA SER A 214 -6.95 10.85 14.10
C SER A 214 -6.49 12.17 13.48
N ARG A 215 -7.39 12.87 12.79
CA ARG A 215 -7.15 14.19 12.23
C ARG A 215 -7.21 15.29 13.31
N ALA A 216 -6.73 16.48 12.95
CA ALA A 216 -6.69 17.61 13.88
C ALA A 216 -8.09 18.17 14.22
N ASP A 217 -9.06 17.98 13.33
CA ASP A 217 -10.44 18.45 13.40
C ASP A 217 -11.41 17.43 14.04
N ASP A 218 -10.97 16.19 14.24
CA ASP A 218 -11.78 15.15 14.87
C ASP A 218 -12.12 15.51 16.33
N LYS A 219 -13.32 15.10 16.75
CA LYS A 219 -13.76 15.20 18.14
C LYS A 219 -13.04 14.14 18.96
N CYS A 220 -12.17 14.61 19.84
CA CYS A 220 -11.39 13.76 20.73
C CYS A 220 -11.67 14.10 22.18
N TYR A 221 -11.57 13.09 23.04
CA TYR A 221 -11.57 13.24 24.48
C TYR A 221 -10.24 12.74 25.05
N LEU A 222 -9.82 13.35 26.15
CA LEU A 222 -8.60 12.92 26.84
C LEU A 222 -8.80 11.50 27.36
N SER A 223 -8.04 10.56 26.81
CA SER A 223 -8.08 9.16 27.25
C SER A 223 -7.08 8.96 28.38
N ARG A 224 -5.82 9.33 28.17
CA ARG A 224 -4.73 9.14 29.13
C ARG A 224 -3.68 10.25 29.06
N GLU A 225 -2.97 10.44 30.16
CA GLU A 225 -1.87 11.41 30.29
C GLU A 225 -0.67 10.74 30.96
N TYR A 226 0.48 10.77 30.31
CA TYR A 226 1.71 10.10 30.76
C TYR A 226 2.84 11.09 30.94
N SER A 227 3.46 11.07 32.12
CA SER A 227 4.71 11.80 32.36
C SER A 227 5.90 10.97 31.91
N GLN A 228 6.63 11.44 30.90
CA GLN A 228 7.86 10.82 30.43
C GLN A 228 9.07 11.64 30.84
N TRP A 229 9.97 10.97 31.55
CA TRP A 229 11.25 11.54 31.98
C TRP A 229 12.33 11.25 30.97
N TYR A 230 13.18 12.24 30.76
CA TYR A 230 14.30 12.18 29.86
C TYR A 230 15.59 12.57 30.59
N ILE A 231 16.69 11.96 30.21
CA ILE A 231 18.05 12.38 30.61
C ILE A 231 18.78 12.97 29.41
N LEU A 232 19.91 13.61 29.69
CA LEU A 232 20.80 14.16 28.67
C LEU A 232 20.04 15.09 27.71
N LEU A 233 19.32 16.06 28.29
CA LEU A 233 18.54 17.09 27.58
C LEU A 233 17.49 16.54 26.60
N GLY A 234 16.86 15.40 26.91
CA GLY A 234 15.79 14.85 26.06
C GLY A 234 16.23 13.74 25.11
N THR A 235 17.48 13.29 25.18
CA THR A 235 18.01 12.27 24.25
C THR A 235 17.62 10.85 24.63
N TYR A 236 17.59 10.52 25.93
CA TYR A 236 17.22 9.18 26.41
C TYR A 236 16.01 9.22 27.32
N ARG A 237 15.08 8.27 27.12
CA ARG A 237 13.87 8.11 27.92
C ARG A 237 14.14 7.15 29.08
N LEU A 238 13.80 7.55 30.30
CA LEU A 238 13.96 6.70 31.48
C LEU A 238 12.78 5.76 31.66
N ASN A 239 11.56 6.29 31.58
CA ASN A 239 10.35 5.52 31.82
C ASN A 239 9.71 5.17 30.48
N HIS A 240 9.80 3.90 30.11
CA HIS A 240 9.09 3.33 28.98
C HIS A 240 7.71 2.92 29.47
N VAL A 241 6.67 3.46 28.82
CA VAL A 241 5.30 2.98 28.99
C VAL A 241 5.10 1.90 27.94
N ALA A 242 4.52 0.76 28.34
CA ALA A 242 4.20 -0.31 27.41
C ALA A 242 3.26 0.23 26.31
N LEU A 243 3.50 -0.12 25.04
CA LEU A 243 2.71 0.42 23.93
C LEU A 243 1.25 -0.02 24.03
N GLU A 244 1.00 -1.19 24.58
CA GLU A 244 -0.32 -1.76 24.85
C GLU A 244 -1.10 -0.92 25.89
N GLU A 245 -0.39 -0.20 26.76
CA GLU A 245 -1.04 0.76 27.67
C GLU A 245 -1.32 2.10 26.98
N LEU A 246 -0.53 2.47 25.98
CA LEU A 246 -0.75 3.68 25.19
C LEU A 246 -1.95 3.51 24.23
N PHE A 247 -2.19 2.28 23.80
CA PHE A 247 -3.27 1.89 22.89
C PHE A 247 -4.12 0.79 23.54
N PRO A 248 -5.12 1.14 24.38
CA PRO A 248 -5.93 0.13 25.06
C PRO A 248 -6.96 -0.56 24.14
N ASP A 249 -7.50 0.17 23.16
CA ASP A 249 -8.47 -0.35 22.18
C ASP A 249 -7.89 -0.22 20.77
N PRO A 250 -7.67 -1.33 20.05
CA PRO A 250 -7.19 -1.28 18.67
C PRO A 250 -8.24 -0.74 17.69
N ASN A 251 -9.52 -0.74 18.08
CA ASN A 251 -10.61 -0.25 17.25
C ASN A 251 -10.83 1.24 17.41
N GLN A 252 -9.94 1.97 18.09
CA GLN A 252 -10.09 3.40 18.31
C GLN A 252 -8.99 4.19 17.60
N SER A 253 -9.33 5.40 17.15
CA SER A 253 -8.34 6.31 16.58
C SER A 253 -7.76 7.20 17.68
N TYR A 254 -6.46 7.45 17.61
CA TYR A 254 -5.76 8.19 18.66
C TYR A 254 -5.08 9.43 18.11
N ARG A 255 -5.03 10.48 18.95
CA ARG A 255 -4.25 11.70 18.72
C ARG A 255 -3.25 11.89 19.84
N PHE A 256 -2.01 12.18 19.44
CA PHE A 256 -0.90 12.41 20.35
C PHE A 256 -0.60 13.90 20.43
N GLU A 257 -0.70 14.46 21.63
CA GLU A 257 -0.26 15.82 21.91
C GLU A 257 0.88 15.77 22.95
N GLU A 258 2.06 16.25 22.56
CA GLU A 258 3.14 16.50 23.50
C GLU A 258 2.93 17.88 24.12
N LYS A 259 2.49 17.91 25.37
CA LYS A 259 2.21 19.15 26.09
C LYS A 259 3.22 19.35 27.21
N VAL A 260 3.87 20.51 27.20
CA VAL A 260 4.76 20.90 28.29
C VAL A 260 3.94 21.71 29.29
N GLY A 261 3.70 21.16 30.47
CA GLY A 261 3.05 21.89 31.56
C GLY A 261 3.97 22.95 32.16
N VAL A 262 3.42 23.99 32.78
CA VAL A 262 4.22 25.02 33.48
C VAL A 262 5.11 24.40 34.57
N SER A 263 4.58 23.39 35.28
CA SER A 263 5.36 22.60 36.25
C SER A 263 6.49 21.83 35.59
N ASP A 264 6.28 21.30 34.38
CA ASP A 264 7.30 20.53 33.65
C ASP A 264 8.43 21.45 33.17
N VAL A 265 8.12 22.68 32.77
CA VAL A 265 9.13 23.71 32.46
C VAL A 265 9.96 24.03 33.70
N LEU A 266 9.30 24.39 34.81
CA LEU A 266 9.99 24.77 36.04
C LEU A 266 10.90 23.64 36.53
N LEU A 267 10.38 22.41 36.53
CA LEU A 267 11.13 21.23 36.96
C LEU A 267 12.29 20.91 36.01
N SER A 268 12.08 21.03 34.70
CA SER A 268 13.13 20.82 33.70
C SER A 268 14.21 21.89 33.73
N VAL A 269 13.91 23.12 34.16
CA VAL A 269 14.94 24.14 34.40
C VAL A 269 15.78 23.75 35.62
N VAL A 270 15.16 23.43 36.75
CA VAL A 270 15.91 23.07 37.97
C VAL A 270 16.74 21.80 37.76
N LEU A 271 16.11 20.73 37.25
CA LEU A 271 16.76 19.43 37.07
C LEU A 271 17.64 19.38 35.82
N GLY A 272 17.30 20.11 34.76
CA GLY A 272 18.10 20.15 33.54
C GLY A 272 19.46 20.78 33.79
N TRP A 273 19.53 21.82 34.63
CA TRP A 273 20.79 22.44 35.04
C TRP A 273 21.61 21.56 35.99
N ALA A 274 20.98 20.92 36.97
CA ALA A 274 21.70 20.13 37.98
C ALA A 274 22.08 18.72 37.50
N THR A 275 21.20 18.09 36.71
CA THR A 275 21.25 16.64 36.43
C THR A 275 21.00 16.30 34.96
N SER A 276 20.75 17.30 34.09
CA SER A 276 20.36 17.08 32.69
C SER A 276 19.06 16.28 32.52
N ILE A 277 18.22 16.24 33.55
CA ILE A 277 16.93 15.53 33.53
C ILE A 277 15.83 16.51 33.14
N THR A 278 15.00 16.13 32.17
CA THR A 278 13.82 16.90 31.75
C THR A 278 12.57 16.03 31.85
N LYS A 279 11.42 16.67 32.07
CA LYS A 279 10.11 16.01 32.14
C LYS A 279 9.23 16.54 31.03
N LYS A 280 8.53 15.64 30.33
CA LYS A 280 7.50 16.01 29.36
C LYS A 280 6.25 15.20 29.58
N THR A 281 5.10 15.77 29.25
CA THR A 281 3.81 15.10 29.41
C THR A 281 3.22 14.78 28.05
N ILE A 282 2.94 13.51 27.80
CA ILE A 282 2.32 13.01 26.58
C ILE A 282 0.84 12.82 26.88
N ARG A 283 -0.01 13.53 26.15
CA ARG A 283 -1.46 13.38 26.18
C ARG A 283 -1.89 12.52 25.01
N ILE A 284 -2.69 11.52 25.34
CA ILE A 284 -3.29 10.62 24.36
C ILE A 284 -4.78 10.91 24.40
N GLU A 285 -5.28 11.41 23.29
CA GLU A 285 -6.69 11.64 23.11
C GLU A 285 -7.25 10.51 22.26
N ALA A 286 -8.37 9.96 22.70
CA ALA A 286 -9.14 9.01 21.93
C ALA A 286 -10.16 9.79 21.10
N CYS A 287 -10.26 9.46 19.83
CA CYS A 287 -11.05 10.20 18.86
C CYS A 287 -12.07 9.29 18.19
N ASP A 288 -13.27 9.83 18.00
CA ASP A 288 -14.32 9.18 17.21
C ASP A 288 -14.18 9.65 15.76
N SER A 289 -13.25 9.04 15.03
CA SER A 289 -13.00 9.40 13.63
C SER A 289 -14.07 8.77 12.71
N PRO A 290 -14.70 9.54 11.81
CA PRO A 290 -15.65 8.99 10.83
C PRO A 290 -14.99 7.92 9.93
N LEU A 291 -13.70 8.08 9.62
CA LEU A 291 -12.92 7.10 8.84
C LEU A 291 -12.87 5.72 9.50
N LEU A 292 -12.89 5.69 10.83
CA LEU A 292 -12.89 4.44 11.59
C LEU A 292 -14.27 3.78 11.57
N ALA A 293 -15.35 4.57 11.56
CA ALA A 293 -16.71 4.05 11.39
C ALA A 293 -16.86 3.39 10.01
N ASP A 294 -16.36 4.04 8.96
CA ASP A 294 -16.38 3.49 7.59
C ASP A 294 -15.54 2.21 7.50
N TYR A 295 -14.35 2.19 8.10
CA TYR A 295 -13.49 1.00 8.13
C TYR A 295 -14.14 -0.18 8.88
N ARG A 296 -14.84 0.09 10.00
CA ARG A 296 -15.60 -0.93 10.73
C ARG A 296 -16.73 -1.50 9.89
N GLN A 297 -17.49 -0.66 9.18
CA GLN A 297 -18.53 -1.11 8.27
C GLN A 297 -17.96 -2.04 7.18
N LEU A 298 -16.84 -1.66 6.57
CA LEU A 298 -16.17 -2.50 5.57
C LEU A 298 -15.67 -3.84 6.13
N LEU A 299 -15.21 -3.85 7.38
CA LEU A 299 -14.80 -5.08 8.08
C LEU A 299 -15.99 -6.00 8.36
N GLU A 300 -17.10 -5.44 8.84
CA GLU A 300 -18.35 -6.17 9.08
C GLU A 300 -18.92 -6.74 7.79
N GLU A 301 -18.93 -5.96 6.70
CA GLU A 301 -19.32 -6.42 5.37
C GLU A 301 -18.43 -7.56 4.87
N ARG A 302 -17.10 -7.44 5.03
CA ARG A 302 -16.15 -8.49 4.65
C ARG A 302 -16.43 -9.78 5.42
N ASP A 303 -16.66 -9.70 6.73
CA ASP A 303 -16.89 -10.87 7.57
C ASP A 303 -18.26 -11.49 7.30
N LEU A 304 -19.29 -10.67 7.06
CA LEU A 304 -20.58 -11.12 6.57
C LEU A 304 -20.41 -11.88 5.24
N TYR A 305 -19.69 -11.32 4.27
CA TYR A 305 -19.42 -12.00 2.99
C TYR A 305 -18.71 -13.33 3.18
N LYS A 306 -17.72 -13.42 4.08
CA LYS A 306 -17.05 -14.69 4.39
C LYS A 306 -18.02 -15.71 4.97
N THR A 307 -18.92 -15.30 5.87
CA THR A 307 -19.94 -16.22 6.42
C THR A 307 -20.94 -16.66 5.36
N ILE A 308 -21.37 -15.77 4.46
CA ILE A 308 -22.27 -16.12 3.35
C ILE A 308 -21.59 -17.12 2.43
N ILE A 309 -20.31 -16.93 2.10
CA ILE A 309 -19.55 -17.87 1.26
C ILE A 309 -19.37 -19.22 1.96
N ALA A 310 -19.09 -19.22 3.27
CA ALA A 310 -18.98 -20.45 4.05
C ALA A 310 -20.31 -21.23 4.10
N ASN A 311 -21.42 -20.54 4.36
CA ASN A 311 -22.75 -21.15 4.35
C ASN A 311 -23.15 -21.62 2.95
N LYS A 312 -22.79 -20.87 1.91
CA LYS A 312 -23.04 -21.28 0.52
C LYS A 312 -22.34 -22.60 0.20
N ARG A 313 -21.12 -22.81 0.70
CA ARG A 313 -20.39 -24.09 0.57
C ARG A 313 -21.08 -25.24 1.30
N GLU A 314 -21.67 -25.00 2.46
CA GLU A 314 -22.43 -26.04 3.19
C GLU A 314 -23.73 -26.40 2.45
N THR A 315 -24.41 -25.42 1.84
CA THR A 315 -25.59 -25.69 0.99
C THR A 315 -25.22 -26.33 -0.35
N GLU A 316 -24.14 -25.93 -1.00
CA GLU A 316 -23.70 -26.53 -2.29
C GLU A 316 -23.19 -27.96 -2.10
N SER A 317 -22.56 -28.28 -0.97
CA SER A 317 -22.15 -29.67 -0.66
C SER A 317 -23.32 -30.58 -0.29
N THR A 318 -24.38 -30.06 0.33
CA THR A 318 -25.61 -30.83 0.64
C THR A 318 -26.54 -30.95 -0.57
N VAL A 319 -26.56 -29.98 -1.47
CA VAL A 319 -27.30 -30.05 -2.75
C VAL A 319 -26.57 -30.94 -3.76
N ALA A 320 -25.23 -30.94 -3.82
CA ALA A 320 -24.47 -31.85 -4.67
C ALA A 320 -24.64 -33.34 -4.31
N GLU A 321 -24.98 -33.68 -3.06
CA GLU A 321 -25.38 -35.04 -2.68
C GLU A 321 -26.85 -35.36 -3.04
N ALA A 322 -27.70 -34.35 -3.23
CA ALA A 322 -29.12 -34.52 -3.57
C ALA A 322 -29.40 -34.46 -5.09
N GLU A 323 -28.62 -33.72 -5.88
CA GLU A 323 -28.81 -33.49 -7.33
C GLU A 323 -28.18 -34.57 -8.24
N ILE A 324 -27.68 -35.69 -7.71
CA ILE A 324 -27.23 -36.84 -8.54
C ILE A 324 -28.43 -37.57 -9.20
N LYS A 325 -29.66 -37.10 -9.00
CA LYS A 325 -30.85 -37.50 -9.77
C LYS A 325 -31.63 -36.26 -10.20
N GLU A 326 -31.75 -36.10 -11.52
CA GLU A 326 -32.59 -35.11 -12.25
C GLU A 326 -32.05 -33.68 -12.35
N GLU A 327 -31.23 -33.40 -13.37
CA GLU A 327 -31.65 -32.69 -14.59
C GLU A 327 -30.44 -32.53 -15.53
N THR A 328 -30.54 -33.11 -16.72
CA THR A 328 -29.51 -33.04 -17.76
C THR A 328 -29.62 -31.70 -18.47
N GLU A 329 -29.07 -30.63 -17.90
CA GLU A 329 -28.79 -29.42 -18.68
C GLU A 329 -27.59 -29.68 -19.60
N GLU A 330 -27.78 -29.49 -20.90
CA GLU A 330 -26.71 -29.63 -21.89
C GLU A 330 -25.56 -28.65 -21.55
N PRO A 331 -24.31 -29.12 -21.41
CA PRO A 331 -23.19 -28.26 -21.07
C PRO A 331 -22.97 -27.23 -22.19
N PHE A 332 -23.06 -25.94 -21.85
CA PHE A 332 -22.63 -24.83 -22.70
C PHE A 332 -21.32 -24.26 -22.15
N TYR A 333 -20.43 -23.82 -23.04
CA TYR A 333 -19.24 -23.09 -22.64
C TYR A 333 -19.14 -21.75 -23.38
N MET A 334 -18.53 -20.77 -22.74
CA MET A 334 -18.35 -19.43 -23.29
C MET A 334 -17.09 -19.41 -24.15
N LYS A 335 -17.22 -19.34 -25.47
CA LYS A 335 -16.08 -19.24 -26.41
C LYS A 335 -15.79 -17.76 -26.71
N ARG A 336 -14.52 -17.36 -26.65
CA ARG A 336 -14.09 -16.03 -27.09
C ARG A 336 -13.96 -16.02 -28.61
N VAL A 337 -14.55 -15.02 -29.23
CA VAL A 337 -14.51 -14.84 -30.69
C VAL A 337 -14.09 -13.41 -30.98
N ALA A 338 -13.12 -13.27 -31.88
CA ALA A 338 -12.63 -11.99 -32.33
C ALA A 338 -13.51 -11.48 -33.47
N MET A 339 -13.91 -10.22 -33.38
CA MET A 339 -14.53 -9.45 -34.44
C MET A 339 -13.47 -8.47 -34.96
N ILE A 340 -12.95 -8.76 -36.15
CA ILE A 340 -11.90 -8.00 -36.83
C ILE A 340 -12.54 -7.14 -37.90
N GLN A 341 -12.47 -5.83 -37.73
CA GLN A 341 -12.87 -4.83 -38.72
C GLN A 341 -11.68 -4.51 -39.62
N LEU A 342 -11.84 -4.77 -40.92
CA LEU A 342 -10.84 -4.51 -41.95
C LEU A 342 -10.93 -3.06 -42.45
N THR A 343 -9.86 -2.57 -43.05
CA THR A 343 -9.75 -1.21 -43.61
C THR A 343 -10.73 -0.92 -44.76
N ASN A 344 -11.25 -1.97 -45.40
CA ASN A 344 -12.31 -1.87 -46.41
C ASN A 344 -13.73 -1.81 -45.79
N GLY A 345 -13.85 -1.77 -44.46
CA GLY A 345 -15.12 -1.74 -43.73
C GLY A 345 -15.75 -3.11 -43.46
N ILE A 346 -15.21 -4.19 -44.01
CA ILE A 346 -15.72 -5.55 -43.78
C ILE A 346 -15.36 -6.00 -42.36
N SER A 347 -16.32 -6.59 -41.66
CA SER A 347 -16.09 -7.20 -40.34
C SER A 347 -16.09 -8.72 -40.46
N VAL A 348 -15.05 -9.36 -39.96
CA VAL A 348 -14.88 -10.82 -39.92
C VAL A 348 -14.93 -11.29 -38.48
N GLN A 349 -15.81 -12.23 -38.17
CA GLN A 349 -15.97 -12.80 -36.84
C GLN A 349 -15.45 -14.25 -36.85
N GLY A 350 -14.53 -14.58 -35.95
CA GLY A 350 -13.95 -15.93 -35.88
C GLY A 350 -13.03 -16.16 -34.68
N ASP A 351 -12.63 -17.41 -34.49
CA ASP A 351 -11.75 -17.84 -33.41
C ASP A 351 -10.28 -17.66 -33.83
N ILE A 352 -9.45 -17.03 -32.99
CA ILE A 352 -8.05 -16.81 -33.37
C ILE A 352 -7.24 -18.07 -33.07
N LYS A 353 -6.69 -18.70 -34.10
CA LYS A 353 -5.87 -19.91 -33.96
C LYS A 353 -4.38 -19.61 -33.83
N ALA A 354 -3.89 -18.59 -34.53
CA ALA A 354 -2.48 -18.24 -34.53
C ALA A 354 -2.24 -16.76 -34.80
N PHE A 355 -1.11 -16.27 -34.29
CA PHE A 355 -0.58 -14.94 -34.56
C PHE A 355 0.83 -15.05 -35.12
N SER A 356 1.09 -14.36 -36.24
CA SER A 356 2.44 -14.13 -36.74
C SER A 356 2.76 -12.63 -36.71
N PRO A 357 4.00 -12.20 -36.99
CA PRO A 357 4.34 -10.78 -37.07
C PRO A 357 3.45 -10.02 -38.05
N ASP A 358 3.15 -10.63 -39.20
CA ASP A 358 2.47 -9.96 -40.32
C ASP A 358 0.99 -10.37 -40.45
N ASN A 359 0.59 -11.55 -39.95
CA ASN A 359 -0.75 -12.11 -40.18
C ASN A 359 -1.43 -12.59 -38.89
N ILE A 360 -2.75 -12.70 -38.94
CA ILE A 360 -3.61 -13.33 -37.93
C ILE A 360 -4.40 -14.45 -38.62
N SER A 361 -4.35 -15.67 -38.07
CA SER A 361 -5.13 -16.81 -38.56
C SER A 361 -6.43 -16.94 -37.77
N LEU A 362 -7.56 -16.73 -38.45
CA LEU A 362 -8.91 -16.81 -37.91
C LEU A 362 -9.61 -18.07 -38.42
N GLU A 363 -10.23 -18.86 -37.55
CA GLU A 363 -11.19 -19.89 -37.94
C GLU A 363 -12.59 -19.26 -38.03
N VAL A 364 -13.15 -19.24 -39.25
CA VAL A 364 -14.49 -18.73 -39.58
C VAL A 364 -15.26 -19.88 -40.23
N ASP A 365 -16.36 -20.30 -39.62
CA ASP A 365 -17.22 -21.39 -40.13
C ASP A 365 -16.45 -22.70 -40.43
N GLY A 366 -15.41 -23.00 -39.65
CA GLY A 366 -14.55 -24.19 -39.82
C GLY A 366 -13.44 -24.04 -40.86
N GLU A 367 -13.33 -22.90 -41.54
CA GLU A 367 -12.24 -22.59 -42.45
C GLU A 367 -11.23 -21.63 -41.81
N ILE A 368 -9.94 -21.91 -41.99
CA ILE A 368 -8.87 -21.03 -41.52
C ILE A 368 -8.62 -19.95 -42.58
N ARG A 369 -8.89 -18.69 -42.22
CA ARG A 369 -8.58 -17.49 -43.01
C ARG A 369 -7.39 -16.77 -42.42
N ASN A 370 -6.40 -16.47 -43.26
CA ASN A 370 -5.26 -15.65 -42.88
C ASN A 370 -5.53 -14.19 -43.26
N LEU A 371 -5.50 -13.30 -42.27
CA LEU A 371 -5.68 -11.86 -42.44
C LEU A 371 -4.34 -11.17 -42.22
N GLU A 372 -3.92 -10.36 -43.20
CA GLU A 372 -2.74 -9.51 -43.05
C GLU A 372 -3.05 -8.34 -42.10
N LYS A 373 -2.14 -8.02 -41.17
CA LYS A 373 -2.37 -6.97 -40.16
C LYS A 373 -2.47 -5.57 -40.76
N ASN A 374 -1.86 -5.33 -41.92
CA ASN A 374 -1.99 -4.08 -42.68
C ASN A 374 -3.44 -3.80 -43.15
N GLN A 375 -4.28 -4.84 -43.25
CA GLN A 375 -5.68 -4.76 -43.65
C GLN A 375 -6.60 -4.63 -42.43
N ILE A 376 -6.09 -4.71 -41.20
CA ILE A 376 -6.88 -4.68 -39.97
C ILE A 376 -6.94 -3.25 -39.43
N GLU A 377 -8.14 -2.70 -39.32
CA GLU A 377 -8.38 -1.40 -38.68
C GLU A 377 -8.58 -1.55 -37.17
N LYS A 378 -9.40 -2.53 -36.75
CA LYS A 378 -9.78 -2.70 -35.34
C LYS A 378 -10.08 -4.16 -35.01
N ILE A 379 -9.69 -4.59 -33.81
CA ILE A 379 -10.03 -5.92 -33.26
C ILE A 379 -10.87 -5.71 -32.00
N ARG A 380 -12.01 -6.39 -31.89
CA ARG A 380 -12.82 -6.46 -30.66
C ARG A 380 -13.05 -7.91 -30.27
N TYR A 381 -12.98 -8.20 -28.98
CA TYR A 381 -13.26 -9.54 -28.45
C TYR A 381 -14.67 -9.59 -27.87
N THR A 382 -15.43 -10.62 -28.22
CA THR A 382 -16.76 -10.89 -27.70
C THR A 382 -16.85 -12.31 -27.16
N LYS A 383 -17.72 -12.54 -26.19
CA LYS A 383 -18.02 -13.88 -25.66
C LYS A 383 -19.32 -14.35 -26.28
N ILE A 384 -19.31 -15.52 -26.91
CA ILE A 384 -20.52 -16.19 -27.40
C ILE A 384 -20.74 -17.50 -26.64
N LYS A 385 -22.00 -17.85 -26.39
CA LYS A 385 -22.38 -19.16 -25.88
C LYS A 385 -22.26 -20.17 -27.03
N VAL A 386 -21.50 -21.24 -26.82
CA VAL A 386 -21.33 -22.31 -27.81
C VAL A 386 -21.79 -23.61 -27.16
N ARG A 387 -22.58 -24.40 -27.90
CA ARG A 387 -22.96 -25.75 -27.50
C ARG A 387 -21.75 -26.68 -27.57
N THR A 388 -21.75 -27.78 -26.83
CA THR A 388 -20.66 -28.78 -26.90
C THR A 388 -20.46 -29.40 -28.28
N ASP A 389 -21.42 -29.28 -29.20
CA ASP A 389 -21.30 -29.72 -30.60
C ASP A 389 -20.54 -28.71 -31.49
N GLY A 390 -20.08 -27.58 -30.94
CA GLY A 390 -19.28 -26.57 -31.64
C GLY A 390 -20.08 -25.56 -32.46
N LYS A 391 -21.42 -25.63 -32.45
CA LYS A 391 -22.26 -24.67 -33.17
C LYS A 391 -22.58 -23.44 -32.31
N PRO A 392 -22.53 -22.22 -32.89
CA PRO A 392 -22.96 -21.02 -32.20
C PRO A 392 -24.48 -21.08 -31.93
N PHE A 393 -24.89 -20.59 -30.76
CA PHE A 393 -26.31 -20.46 -30.38
C PHE A 393 -27.00 -19.31 -31.09
#